data_AF-A0A6G7XPN6-F1
#
_entry.id   AF-A0A6G7XPN6-F1
#
_cell.length_a   1.000
_cell.length_b   1.000
_cell.length_c   1.000
_cell.angle_alpha   90.00
_cell.angle_beta   90.00
_cell.angle_gamma   90.00
#
_symmetry.space_group_name_H-M   'P 1'
#
loop_
_entity.id
_entity.type
_entity.pdbx_description
1 polymer ?
#
loop_
_entity_poly.entity_id
_entity_poly.type
_entity_poly.pdbx_seq_one_letter_code
_entity_poly.pdbx_strand_id
1 'polypeptide(L)'
;MAEDSWGRVARTSLGLIRIVNGGLGLVAPNLLISRIDPDDPPSPAAVYAFRLFGIRTVLIGRDLLRRPGEARSRSVAEAPLIHASDTVTATLLTVQRAVPPRSGAMLIGISGLNTLLALVASRRAGA
;
A
#
# COMPACT_ATOMS: atom_id res chain seq x y z
N MET A 1 25.60 9.00 -2.25
CA MET A 1 25.47 8.21 -3.49
C MET A 1 24.29 8.71 -4.29
N ALA A 2 24.49 8.96 -5.59
CA ALA A 2 23.42 9.40 -6.48
C ALA A 2 22.44 8.24 -6.68
N GLU A 3 21.18 8.41 -6.28
CA GLU A 3 20.10 7.45 -6.51
C GLU A 3 20.04 7.14 -8.03
N ASP A 4 19.85 5.89 -8.42
CA ASP A 4 19.65 5.55 -9.83
C ASP A 4 18.32 6.13 -10.33
N SER A 5 18.19 6.41 -11.64
CA SER A 5 16.98 7.01 -12.20
C SER A 5 15.74 6.14 -11.92
N TRP A 6 15.90 4.82 -11.96
CA TRP A 6 14.86 3.84 -11.70
C TRP A 6 14.40 3.79 -10.24
N GLY A 7 15.30 3.88 -9.27
CA GLY A 7 14.95 3.96 -7.84
C GLY A 7 14.20 5.23 -7.50
N ARG A 8 14.59 6.37 -8.09
CA ARG A 8 13.83 7.63 -7.97
C ARG A 8 12.42 7.50 -8.51
N VAL A 9 12.26 6.94 -9.70
CA VAL A 9 10.94 6.74 -10.32
C VAL A 9 10.09 5.80 -9.49
N ALA A 10 10.63 4.62 -9.11
CA ALA A 10 9.91 3.65 -8.30
C ALA A 10 9.44 4.24 -6.96
N ARG A 11 10.33 4.95 -6.24
CA ARG A 11 9.99 5.64 -4.98
C ARG A 11 8.93 6.71 -5.17
N THR A 12 9.07 7.54 -6.21
CA THR A 12 8.15 8.65 -6.46
C THR A 12 6.76 8.12 -6.83
N SER A 13 6.68 7.15 -7.73
CA SER A 13 5.43 6.47 -8.08
C SER A 13 4.79 5.82 -6.86
N LEU A 14 5.58 5.11 -6.05
CA LEU A 14 5.10 4.47 -4.84
C LEU A 14 4.59 5.48 -3.80
N GLY A 15 5.26 6.63 -3.65
CA GLY A 15 4.83 7.72 -2.78
C GLY A 15 3.50 8.33 -3.24
N LEU A 16 3.35 8.60 -4.54
CA LEU A 16 2.13 9.16 -5.13
C LEU A 16 0.93 8.20 -5.01
N ILE A 17 1.13 6.93 -5.36
CA ILE A 17 0.10 5.88 -5.22
C ILE A 17 -0.40 5.81 -3.77
N ARG A 18 0.53 5.90 -2.81
CA ARG A 18 0.17 5.90 -1.37
C ARG A 18 -0.62 7.13 -0.95
N ILE A 19 -0.24 8.32 -1.41
CA ILE A 19 -1.01 9.53 -1.12
C ILE A 19 -2.44 9.40 -1.66
N VAL A 20 -2.60 8.93 -2.90
CA VAL A 20 -3.92 8.77 -3.53
C VAL A 20 -4.75 7.70 -2.82
N ASN A 21 -4.22 6.48 -2.68
CA ASN A 21 -4.95 5.36 -2.06
C ASN A 21 -5.23 5.62 -0.58
N GLY A 22 -4.26 6.20 0.13
CA GLY A 22 -4.42 6.56 1.53
C GLY A 22 -5.43 7.69 1.72
N GLY A 23 -5.41 8.70 0.84
CA GLY A 23 -6.39 9.79 0.83
C GLY A 23 -7.80 9.28 0.57
N LEU A 24 -7.97 8.39 -0.41
CA LEU A 24 -9.26 7.73 -0.68
C LEU A 24 -9.71 6.89 0.53
N GLY A 25 -8.84 6.10 1.15
CA GLY A 25 -9.18 5.33 2.35
C GLY A 25 -9.55 6.19 3.55
N LEU A 26 -8.94 7.38 3.66
CA LEU A 26 -9.21 8.30 4.76
C LEU A 26 -10.51 9.10 4.58
N VAL A 27 -10.75 9.63 3.38
CA VAL A 27 -11.83 10.59 3.10
C VAL A 27 -13.04 9.92 2.47
N ALA A 28 -12.83 8.94 1.60
CA ALA A 28 -13.88 8.25 0.84
C ALA A 28 -13.76 6.71 0.97
N PRO A 29 -13.73 6.14 2.20
CA PRO A 29 -13.48 4.72 2.42
C PRO A 29 -14.49 3.82 1.69
N ASN A 30 -15.75 4.26 1.60
CA ASN A 30 -16.82 3.49 0.94
C ASN A 30 -16.51 3.18 -0.53
N LEU A 31 -15.81 4.07 -1.25
CA LEU A 31 -15.43 3.83 -2.65
C LEU A 31 -14.45 2.65 -2.80
N LEU A 32 -13.57 2.47 -1.82
CA LEU A 32 -12.60 1.38 -1.84
C LEU A 32 -13.21 0.09 -1.29
N ILE A 33 -14.01 0.19 -0.23
CA ILE A 33 -14.69 -0.96 0.38
C ILE A 33 -15.62 -1.60 -0.65
N SER A 34 -16.49 -0.83 -1.31
CA SER A 34 -17.42 -1.38 -2.32
C SER A 34 -16.74 -1.92 -3.58
N ARG A 35 -15.44 -1.67 -3.79
CA ARG A 35 -14.68 -2.36 -4.85
C ARG A 35 -14.14 -3.71 -4.42
N ILE A 36 -13.86 -3.88 -3.13
CA ILE A 36 -13.37 -5.13 -2.55
C ILE A 36 -14.55 -6.06 -2.26
N ASP A 37 -15.61 -5.49 -1.71
CA ASP A 37 -16.82 -6.19 -1.32
C ASP A 37 -18.02 -5.51 -1.98
N PRO A 38 -18.27 -5.78 -3.27
CA PRO A 38 -19.33 -5.13 -4.03
C PRO A 38 -20.74 -5.63 -3.66
N ASP A 39 -20.84 -6.81 -3.06
CA ASP A 39 -22.11 -7.47 -2.78
C ASP A 39 -22.69 -7.03 -1.42
N ASP A 40 -21.83 -6.53 -0.51
CA ASP A 40 -22.21 -6.09 0.83
C ASP A 40 -21.99 -4.59 1.06
N PRO A 41 -22.86 -3.93 1.86
CA PRO A 41 -22.66 -2.53 2.22
C PRO A 41 -21.45 -2.36 3.17
N PRO A 42 -20.69 -1.25 3.06
CA PRO A 42 -19.55 -1.01 3.95
C PRO A 42 -19.93 -1.01 5.43
N SER A 43 -19.34 -1.93 6.21
CA SER A 43 -19.55 -1.97 7.66
C SER A 43 -18.82 -0.81 8.37
N PRO A 44 -19.32 -0.31 9.52
CA PRO A 44 -18.62 0.72 10.29
C PRO A 44 -17.19 0.33 10.68
N ALA A 45 -16.95 -0.97 10.96
CA ALA A 45 -15.63 -1.50 11.26
C ALA A 45 -14.70 -1.41 10.04
N ALA A 46 -15.19 -1.72 8.83
CA ALA A 46 -14.41 -1.57 7.60
C ALA A 46 -14.08 -0.10 7.33
N VAL A 47 -15.05 0.81 7.51
CA VAL A 47 -14.83 2.26 7.38
C VAL A 47 -13.75 2.75 8.34
N TYR A 48 -13.81 2.33 9.61
CA TYR A 48 -12.80 2.65 10.61
C TYR A 48 -11.41 2.12 10.21
N ALA A 49 -11.33 0.83 9.80
CA ALA A 49 -10.09 0.21 9.36
C ALA A 49 -9.48 0.94 8.16
N PHE A 50 -10.29 1.34 7.17
CA PHE A 50 -9.83 2.11 6.01
C PHE A 50 -9.32 3.49 6.38
N ARG A 51 -9.91 4.16 7.38
CA ARG A 51 -9.41 5.45 7.87
C ARG A 51 -8.06 5.32 8.57
N LEU A 52 -7.89 4.32 9.44
CA LEU A 52 -6.61 4.03 10.09
C LEU A 52 -5.52 3.66 9.07
N PHE A 53 -5.87 2.80 8.12
CA PHE A 53 -5.02 2.46 6.99
C PHE A 53 -4.66 3.71 6.17
N GLY A 54 -5.66 4.54 5.87
CA GLY A 54 -5.55 5.73 5.04
C GLY A 54 -4.55 6.74 5.58
N ILE A 55 -4.68 7.13 6.85
CA ILE A 55 -3.76 8.10 7.46
C ILE A 55 -2.32 7.56 7.51
N ARG A 56 -2.13 6.28 7.85
CA ARG A 56 -0.79 5.64 7.85
C ARG A 56 -0.19 5.68 6.45
N THR A 57 -0.97 5.36 5.44
CA THR A 57 -0.53 5.29 4.04
C THR A 57 -0.15 6.67 3.51
N VAL A 58 -0.92 7.71 3.83
CA VAL A 58 -0.60 9.10 3.48
C VAL A 58 0.71 9.54 4.10
N LEU A 59 0.94 9.25 5.39
CA LEU A 59 2.19 9.63 6.07
C LEU A 59 3.42 8.94 5.48
N ILE A 60 3.32 7.65 5.16
CA ILE A 60 4.40 6.91 4.47
C ILE A 60 4.63 7.49 3.08
N GLY A 61 3.55 7.78 2.32
CA GLY A 61 3.65 8.40 1.00
C GLY A 61 4.38 9.76 1.05
N ARG A 62 4.03 10.60 2.04
CA ARG A 62 4.69 11.88 2.28
C ARG A 62 6.18 11.70 2.56
N ASP A 63 6.54 10.78 3.45
CA ASP A 63 7.94 10.56 3.84
C ASP A 63 8.76 9.98 2.69
N LEU A 64 8.15 9.16 1.82
CA LEU A 64 8.77 8.70 0.59
C LEU A 64 9.04 9.85 -0.38
N LEU A 65 8.17 10.86 -0.48
CA LEU A 65 8.33 11.99 -1.41
C LEU A 65 9.29 13.10 -0.91
N ARG A 66 9.66 13.08 0.37
CA ARG A 66 10.60 14.05 0.96
C ARG A 66 12.03 13.88 0.41
N ARG A 67 12.84 14.91 0.63
CA ARG A 67 14.30 14.87 0.40
C ARG A 67 14.94 13.73 1.21
N PRO A 68 16.10 13.18 0.78
CA PRO A 68 16.83 12.17 1.53
C PRO A 68 17.02 12.57 3.01
N GLY A 69 16.73 11.64 3.92
CA GLY A 69 16.76 11.86 5.36
C GLY A 69 16.18 10.66 6.11
N GLU A 70 16.26 10.69 7.44
CA GLU A 70 15.93 9.55 8.30
C GLU A 70 14.50 9.02 8.08
N ALA A 71 13.51 9.91 7.97
CA ALA A 71 12.11 9.54 7.74
C ALA A 71 11.91 8.77 6.43
N ARG A 72 12.62 9.18 5.37
CA ARG A 72 12.58 8.50 4.07
C ARG A 72 13.25 7.13 4.17
N SER A 73 14.44 7.04 4.78
CA SER A 73 15.17 5.78 4.94
C SER A 73 14.36 4.77 5.76
N ARG A 74 13.74 5.21 6.86
CA ARG A 74 12.84 4.39 7.69
C ARG A 74 11.66 3.86 6.88
N SER A 75 10.97 4.74 6.16
CA SER A 75 9.83 4.35 5.31
C SER A 75 10.21 3.33 4.22
N VAL A 76 11.41 3.46 3.64
CA VAL A 76 11.93 2.48 2.66
C VAL A 76 12.28 1.15 3.31
N ALA A 77 12.80 1.14 4.54
CA ALA A 77 13.13 -0.08 5.27
C ALA A 77 11.89 -0.86 5.74
N GLU A 78 10.82 -0.17 6.14
CA GLU A 78 9.57 -0.79 6.61
C GLU A 78 8.67 -1.29 5.47
N ALA A 79 8.79 -0.71 4.27
CA ALA A 79 7.88 -0.99 3.16
C ALA A 79 7.77 -2.47 2.74
N PRO A 80 8.86 -3.28 2.68
CA PRO A 80 8.75 -4.69 2.33
C PRO A 80 7.93 -5.49 3.35
N LEU A 81 8.12 -5.22 4.65
CA LEU A 81 7.40 -5.93 5.72
C LEU A 81 5.90 -5.65 5.63
N ILE A 82 5.53 -4.37 5.50
CA ILE A 82 4.13 -3.95 5.39
C ILE A 82 3.45 -4.65 4.21
N HIS A 83 4.03 -4.59 3.03
CA HIS A 83 3.38 -5.09 1.82
C HIS A 83 3.39 -6.62 1.71
N ALA A 84 4.42 -7.28 2.25
CA ALA A 84 4.41 -8.73 2.37
C ALA A 84 3.27 -9.18 3.29
N SER A 85 3.06 -8.51 4.43
CA SER A 85 1.92 -8.77 5.31
C SER A 85 0.59 -8.55 4.60
N ASP A 86 0.42 -7.44 3.87
CA ASP A 86 -0.80 -7.16 3.10
C ASP A 86 -1.06 -8.23 2.02
N THR A 87 0.00 -8.73 1.38
CA THR A 87 -0.08 -9.81 0.38
C THR A 87 -0.53 -11.12 1.00
N VAL A 88 0.02 -11.47 2.18
CA VAL A 88 -0.42 -12.64 2.95
C VAL A 88 -1.88 -12.51 3.35
N THR A 89 -2.31 -11.35 3.88
CA THR A 89 -3.71 -11.11 4.24
C THR A 89 -4.63 -11.23 3.03
N ALA A 90 -4.30 -10.60 1.89
CA ALA A 90 -5.09 -10.71 0.66
C ALA A 90 -5.22 -12.17 0.18
N THR A 91 -4.13 -12.93 0.27
CA THR A 91 -4.09 -14.36 -0.09
C THR A 91 -5.00 -15.17 0.83
N LEU A 92 -4.88 -14.97 2.15
CA LEU A 92 -5.70 -15.67 3.14
C LEU A 92 -7.19 -15.38 2.96
N LEU A 93 -7.57 -14.10 2.79
CA LEU A 93 -8.96 -13.72 2.54
C LEU A 93 -9.53 -14.38 1.27
N THR A 94 -8.71 -14.45 0.22
CA THR A 94 -9.11 -15.09 -1.05
C THR A 94 -9.28 -16.61 -0.89
N VAL A 95 -8.31 -17.28 -0.27
CA VAL A 95 -8.34 -18.74 -0.04
C VAL A 95 -9.49 -19.14 0.87
N GLN A 96 -9.77 -18.34 1.90
CA GLN A 96 -10.90 -18.55 2.82
C GLN A 96 -12.26 -18.18 2.20
N ARG A 97 -12.28 -17.63 0.98
CA ARG A 97 -13.48 -17.09 0.33
C ARG A 97 -14.21 -16.02 1.16
N ALA A 98 -13.45 -15.27 1.95
CA ALA A 98 -13.94 -14.13 2.71
C ALA A 98 -14.17 -12.88 1.84
N VAL A 99 -13.72 -12.91 0.58
CA VAL A 99 -13.98 -11.90 -0.45
C VAL A 99 -14.29 -12.58 -1.78
N PRO A 100 -15.00 -11.90 -2.71
CA PRO A 100 -15.22 -12.44 -4.04
C PRO A 100 -13.92 -12.74 -4.78
N PRO A 101 -13.83 -13.81 -5.60
CA PRO A 101 -12.59 -14.22 -6.26
C PRO A 101 -11.93 -13.13 -7.12
N ARG A 102 -12.74 -12.29 -7.79
CA ARG A 102 -12.24 -11.16 -8.58
C ARG A 102 -11.57 -10.11 -7.70
N SER A 103 -12.20 -9.74 -6.59
CA SER A 103 -11.66 -8.81 -5.61
C SER A 103 -10.40 -9.35 -4.93
N GLY A 104 -10.40 -10.64 -4.58
CA GLY A 104 -9.25 -11.34 -4.04
C GLY A 104 -8.04 -11.32 -4.98
N ALA A 105 -8.24 -11.67 -6.26
CA ALA A 105 -7.20 -11.60 -7.29
C ALA A 105 -6.67 -10.17 -7.47
N MET A 106 -7.55 -9.16 -7.48
CA MET A 106 -7.16 -7.75 -7.54
C MET A 106 -6.28 -7.35 -6.34
N LEU A 107 -6.69 -7.70 -5.12
CA LEU A 107 -5.95 -7.38 -3.89
C LEU A 107 -4.57 -8.03 -3.88
N ILE A 108 -4.49 -9.32 -4.20
CA ILE A 108 -3.21 -10.04 -4.30
C ILE A 108 -2.30 -9.38 -5.35
N GLY A 109 -2.85 -9.00 -6.51
CA GLY A 109 -2.09 -8.35 -7.58
C GLY A 109 -1.50 -7.01 -7.14
N ILE A 110 -2.32 -6.14 -6.53
CA ILE A 110 -1.87 -4.82 -6.06
C ILE A 110 -0.85 -4.97 -4.93
N SER A 111 -1.11 -5.79 -3.92
CA SER A 111 -0.21 -6.01 -2.79
C SER A 111 1.11 -6.66 -3.21
N GLY A 112 1.05 -7.64 -4.12
CA GLY A 112 2.22 -8.29 -4.69
C GLY A 112 3.10 -7.32 -5.48
N LEU A 113 2.50 -6.49 -6.35
CA LEU A 113 3.24 -5.46 -7.08
C LEU A 113 3.91 -4.47 -6.14
N ASN A 114 3.19 -4.02 -5.10
CA ASN A 114 3.73 -3.12 -4.08
C ASN A 114 4.89 -3.76 -3.30
N THR A 115 4.81 -5.06 -3.01
CA THR A 115 5.89 -5.82 -2.38
C THR A 115 7.13 -5.84 -3.26
N LEU A 116 6.98 -6.12 -4.56
CA LEU A 116 8.09 -6.12 -5.52
C LEU A 116 8.73 -4.73 -5.63
N LEU A 117 7.92 -3.67 -5.73
CA LEU A 117 8.42 -2.29 -5.78
C LEU A 117 9.18 -1.91 -4.50
N ALA A 118 8.67 -2.31 -3.33
CA ALA A 118 9.35 -2.06 -2.07
C ALA A 118 10.68 -2.81 -1.96
N LEU A 119 10.72 -4.09 -2.35
CA LEU A 119 11.97 -4.87 -2.35
C LEU A 119 13.03 -4.23 -3.26
N VAL A 120 12.65 -3.80 -4.47
CA VAL A 120 13.57 -3.12 -5.39
C VAL A 120 14.05 -1.79 -4.80
N ALA A 121 13.17 -1.00 -4.19
CA ALA A 121 13.52 0.27 -3.56
C ALA A 121 14.46 0.08 -2.36
N SER A 122 14.22 -0.92 -1.49
CA SER A 122 15.04 -1.19 -0.31
C SER A 122 16.43 -1.71 -0.69
N ARG A 123 16.53 -2.62 -1.67
CA ARG A 123 17.83 -3.14 -2.14
C ARG A 123 18.71 -2.05 -2.74
N ARG A 124 18.13 -1.07 -3.42
CA ARG A 124 18.85 0.07 -4.03
C ARG A 124 19.14 1.22 -3.08
N ALA A 125 18.47 1.26 -1.92
CA ALA A 125 18.74 2.25 -0.87
C ALA A 125 19.81 1.78 0.12
N GLY A 126 20.02 0.46 0.25
CA GLY A 126 21.06 -0.14 1.09
C GLY A 126 22.36 -0.50 0.36
N ALA A 127 22.37 -0.39 -0.97
CA ALA A 127 23.59 -0.42 -1.80
C ALA A 127 24.14 1.00 -1.92
#